data_AF-A0A8J7MPU9-F1
#
_entry.id   AF-A0A8J7MPU9-F1
#
_cell.length_a   1.000
_cell.length_b   1.000
_cell.length_c   1.000
_cell.angle_alpha   90.00
_cell.angle_beta   90.00
_cell.angle_gamma   90.00
#
_symmetry.space_group_name_H-M   'P 1'
#
loop_
_entity.id
_entity.type
_entity.pdbx_description
1 polymer ?
#
loop_
_entity_poly.entity_id
_entity_poly.type
_entity_poly.pdbx_seq_one_letter_code
_entity_poly.pdbx_strand_id
1 'polypeptide(L)'
;MRHFSFPLALTAALWGTTALAQATPEGAAELTATLQTYLGATAGVVSVAPEGDAYGVKIDFTPLLAKLPAEAGEATVTPITFQLTDNGDDTWAYAQDQSFALTVKAPGKADISLNIANLEGTGTFDEALQSFSTSSTTITDLQMKELVTDPAGTTTDVQYSVASTQYDSTAVAGANGGVDSTMTYSATGFAETFTIPGGEGIPPTVIGVKANDYTGNGVVQGLRPDAVYKLVAFFVANPEAAAIAAKQGDLKTIVTEGLPIFNHLTANAAMGGVSVETPMGPLSIATAKVDVEANGIVETGLVREAIAISGLTLPPGLVPEWATTLVPSDVTLDFGLSRFNLDAPVRLFLQAADLTKEPPVGPEVEQQLLAALLPEGVVDLTIAPGTTTAPDYTLGYTGTLSFGPQTTVPVGKATVSLTGMDKVTATVQAAPPEINQQFAPFLAMATGMAKPGDGGALIWELETTAAGGMLINGTDLSGMAQ
;
A
#
# COMPACT_ATOMS: atom_id res chain seq x y z
N MET A 1 2.52 5.82 -8.51
CA MET A 1 1.91 4.94 -7.49
C MET A 1 1.95 5.63 -6.14
N ARG A 2 0.89 6.37 -5.80
CA ARG A 2 0.65 6.95 -4.48
C ARG A 2 -0.85 6.86 -4.22
N HIS A 3 -1.35 5.68 -3.86
CA HIS A 3 -2.71 5.52 -3.34
C HIS A 3 -2.69 4.56 -2.16
N PHE A 4 -2.17 5.05 -1.03
CA PHE A 4 -2.61 4.56 0.27
C PHE A 4 -3.69 5.54 0.74
N SER A 5 -4.94 5.25 0.41
CA SER A 5 -6.07 5.93 1.04
C SER A 5 -6.19 5.38 2.46
N PHE A 6 -5.51 6.03 3.40
CA PHE A 6 -5.81 5.87 4.81
C PHE A 6 -7.22 6.44 5.04
N PRO A 7 -8.21 5.67 5.50
CA PRO A 7 -9.42 6.27 6.06
C PRO A 7 -8.98 7.08 7.29
N LEU A 8 -9.25 8.38 7.26
CA LEU A 8 -9.02 9.32 8.35
C LEU A 8 -10.07 9.06 9.45
N ALA A 9 -10.00 7.88 10.08
CA ALA A 9 -10.81 7.55 11.25
C ALA A 9 -10.13 8.16 12.48
N LEU A 10 -10.60 9.33 12.90
CA LEU A 10 -10.11 9.98 14.11
C LEU A 10 -10.80 9.34 15.32
N THR A 11 -10.14 8.38 15.95
CA THR A 11 -10.61 7.65 17.13
C THR A 11 -10.11 8.32 18.41
N ALA A 12 -11.02 8.69 19.33
CA ALA A 12 -10.71 9.30 20.61
C ALA A 12 -10.64 8.24 21.72
N ALA A 13 -9.55 8.18 22.49
CA ALA A 13 -9.51 7.37 23.71
C ALA A 13 -10.22 8.13 24.84
N LEU A 14 -11.44 7.73 25.16
CA LEU A 14 -12.19 8.28 26.28
C LEU A 14 -11.79 7.57 27.58
N TRP A 15 -11.82 8.30 28.68
CA TRP A 15 -11.58 7.77 30.02
C TRP A 15 -12.94 7.74 30.70
N GLY A 16 -13.34 6.54 31.15
CA GLY A 16 -14.67 6.22 31.66
C GLY A 16 -15.32 7.31 32.52
N THR A 17 -16.46 7.79 32.02
CA THR A 17 -17.42 8.57 32.80
C THR A 17 -18.64 7.69 33.07
N THR A 18 -19.17 7.78 34.28
CA THR A 18 -20.40 7.09 34.65
C THR A 18 -21.55 7.54 33.76
N ALA A 19 -22.22 6.58 33.11
CA ALA A 19 -23.39 6.76 32.24
C ALA A 19 -24.26 7.97 32.61
N LEU A 20 -24.17 9.03 31.81
CA LEU A 20 -25.09 10.16 31.89
C LEU A 20 -26.12 10.02 30.78
N ALA A 21 -27.39 9.85 31.16
CA ALA A 21 -28.51 9.66 30.26
C ALA A 21 -28.85 10.90 29.38
N GLN A 22 -27.98 11.92 29.33
CA GLN A 22 -28.02 13.08 28.44
C GLN A 22 -26.61 13.66 28.28
N ALA A 23 -26.28 14.20 27.11
CA ALA A 23 -25.03 14.92 26.90
C ALA A 23 -24.98 16.18 27.77
N THR A 24 -23.84 16.44 28.44
CA THR A 24 -23.69 17.55 29.39
C THR A 24 -22.58 18.52 28.99
N PRO A 25 -22.65 19.81 29.38
CA PRO A 25 -21.56 20.75 29.16
C PRO A 25 -20.21 20.25 29.73
N GLU A 26 -20.25 19.56 30.87
CA GLU A 26 -19.07 18.97 31.51
C GLU A 26 -18.47 17.85 30.64
N GLY A 27 -19.29 16.91 30.16
CA GLY A 27 -18.82 15.83 29.27
C GLY A 27 -18.31 16.36 27.93
N ALA A 28 -18.90 17.44 27.40
CA ALA A 28 -18.40 18.11 26.20
C ALA A 28 -17.02 18.74 26.44
N ALA A 29 -16.77 19.31 27.62
CA ALA A 29 -15.46 19.84 27.98
C ALA A 29 -14.41 18.73 28.13
N GLU A 30 -14.78 17.59 28.71
CA GLU A 30 -13.92 16.40 28.82
C GLU A 30 -13.58 15.83 27.44
N LEU A 31 -14.58 15.62 26.58
CA LEU A 31 -14.39 15.20 25.18
C LEU A 31 -13.48 16.17 24.41
N THR A 32 -13.67 17.47 24.59
CA THR A 32 -12.81 18.49 23.96
C THR A 32 -11.35 18.33 24.42
N ALA A 33 -11.11 18.18 25.73
CA ALA A 33 -9.77 18.00 26.27
C ALA A 33 -9.10 16.71 25.76
N THR A 34 -9.87 15.61 25.70
CA THR A 34 -9.43 14.34 25.12
C THR A 34 -9.01 14.51 23.67
N LEU A 35 -9.87 15.09 22.82
CA LEU A 35 -9.57 15.31 21.40
C LEU A 35 -8.37 16.23 21.19
N GLN A 36 -8.20 17.27 22.03
CA GLN A 36 -7.04 18.18 21.98
C GLN A 36 -5.72 17.49 22.33
N THR A 37 -5.73 16.34 23.01
CA THR A 37 -4.53 15.53 23.23
C THR A 37 -3.98 14.98 21.91
N TYR A 38 -4.85 14.74 20.92
CA TYR A 38 -4.50 14.13 19.63
C TYR A 38 -4.50 15.12 18.46
N LEU A 39 -5.22 16.24 18.58
CA LEU A 39 -5.34 17.27 17.55
C LEU A 39 -4.61 18.58 17.90
N GLY A 40 -4.13 18.70 19.14
CA GLY A 40 -3.53 19.92 19.68
C GLY A 40 -4.56 20.90 20.23
N ALA A 41 -4.08 21.83 21.07
CA ALA A 41 -4.91 22.78 21.81
C ALA A 41 -5.05 24.15 21.11
N THR A 42 -4.87 24.24 19.79
CA THR A 42 -5.07 25.51 19.08
C THR A 42 -6.53 25.92 19.18
N ALA A 43 -6.78 27.12 19.70
CA ALA A 43 -8.13 27.63 19.90
C ALA A 43 -8.94 27.62 18.59
N GLY A 44 -10.18 27.15 18.67
CA GLY A 44 -11.10 27.06 17.53
C GLY A 44 -10.94 25.81 16.66
N VAL A 45 -9.90 24.97 16.88
CA VAL A 45 -9.71 23.75 16.08
C VAL A 45 -10.65 22.64 16.50
N VAL A 46 -10.83 22.43 17.81
CA VAL A 46 -11.73 21.41 18.35
C VAL A 46 -12.83 22.10 19.13
N SER A 47 -14.08 21.76 18.84
CA SER A 47 -15.24 22.14 19.64
C SER A 47 -16.20 20.98 19.80
N VAL A 48 -16.65 20.74 21.02
CA VAL A 48 -17.68 19.76 21.35
C VAL A 48 -18.82 20.46 22.08
N ALA A 49 -20.05 20.15 21.73
CA ALA A 49 -21.25 20.69 22.38
C ALA A 49 -22.31 19.61 22.58
N PRO A 50 -23.12 19.67 23.65
CA PRO A 50 -24.28 18.79 23.80
C PRO A 50 -25.35 19.07 22.73
N GLU A 51 -25.87 18.01 22.12
CA GLU A 51 -26.92 17.99 21.10
C GLU A 51 -28.00 16.97 21.48
N GLY A 52 -28.79 17.30 22.50
CA GLY A 52 -29.78 16.35 23.06
C GLY A 52 -29.07 15.25 23.83
N ASP A 53 -29.17 14.01 23.35
CA ASP A 53 -28.53 12.85 23.99
C ASP A 53 -27.13 12.57 23.42
N ALA A 54 -26.72 13.27 22.36
CA ALA A 54 -25.42 13.12 21.71
C ALA A 54 -24.52 14.36 21.93
N TYR A 55 -23.23 14.20 21.66
CA TYR A 55 -22.26 15.29 21.56
C TYR A 55 -21.97 15.58 20.10
N GLY A 56 -22.26 16.81 19.65
CA GLY A 56 -21.80 17.32 18.36
C GLY A 56 -20.33 17.70 18.44
N VAL A 57 -19.50 17.07 17.61
CA VAL A 57 -18.06 17.35 17.49
C VAL A 57 -17.81 18.07 16.18
N LYS A 58 -17.04 19.16 16.24
CA LYS A 58 -16.54 19.88 15.07
C LYS A 58 -15.02 20.05 15.15
N ILE A 59 -14.34 19.71 14.05
CA ILE A 59 -12.92 19.92 13.84
C ILE A 59 -12.73 20.93 12.70
N ASP A 60 -12.23 22.11 13.02
CA ASP A 60 -12.06 23.22 12.08
C ASP A 60 -10.58 23.58 11.92
N PHE A 61 -10.00 23.27 10.76
CA PHE A 61 -8.57 23.54 10.52
C PHE A 61 -8.30 24.99 10.11
N THR A 62 -9.32 25.84 9.93
CA THR A 62 -9.15 27.25 9.53
C THR A 62 -8.14 28.01 10.42
N PRO A 63 -8.16 27.90 11.76
CA PRO A 63 -7.18 28.57 12.61
C PRO A 63 -5.73 28.11 12.39
N LEU A 64 -5.52 26.89 11.92
CA LEU A 64 -4.19 26.37 11.57
C LEU A 64 -3.76 26.84 10.18
N LEU A 65 -4.67 26.79 9.20
CA LEU A 65 -4.41 27.26 7.84
C LEU A 65 -4.10 28.77 7.80
N ALA A 66 -4.70 29.55 8.70
CA ALA A 66 -4.40 30.99 8.85
C ALA A 66 -2.96 31.28 9.31
N LYS A 67 -2.21 30.26 9.80
CA LYS A 67 -0.80 30.39 10.19
C LYS A 67 0.16 30.13 9.02
N LEU A 68 -0.33 29.73 7.85
CA LEU A 68 0.51 29.50 6.67
C LEU A 68 1.15 30.82 6.21
N PRO A 69 2.44 30.82 5.84
CA PRO A 69 3.07 31.99 5.24
C PRO A 69 2.37 32.39 3.94
N ALA A 70 2.31 33.69 3.64
CA ALA A 70 1.61 34.19 2.44
C ALA A 70 2.20 33.61 1.13
N GLU A 71 3.51 33.34 1.11
CA GLU A 71 4.22 32.70 0.01
C GLU A 71 3.88 31.21 -0.19
N ALA A 72 3.27 30.56 0.81
CA ALA A 72 2.80 29.19 0.70
C ALA A 72 1.47 29.09 -0.08
N GLY A 73 0.75 30.21 -0.20
CA GLY A 73 -0.52 30.30 -0.91
C GLY A 73 -1.75 30.22 0.01
N GLU A 74 -2.88 29.83 -0.56
CA GLU A 74 -4.17 29.75 0.12
C GLU A 74 -4.62 28.29 0.23
N ALA A 75 -5.19 27.93 1.38
CA ALA A 75 -5.82 26.63 1.57
C ALA A 75 -7.14 26.79 2.31
N THR A 76 -8.13 26.00 1.94
CA THR A 76 -9.44 25.92 2.60
C THR A 76 -9.85 24.47 2.74
N VAL A 77 -10.50 24.13 3.83
CA VAL A 77 -11.01 22.78 4.07
C VAL A 77 -12.33 22.88 4.83
N THR A 78 -13.31 22.06 4.42
CA THR A 78 -14.58 21.95 5.14
C THR A 78 -14.32 21.42 6.55
N PRO A 79 -14.87 22.05 7.60
CA PRO A 79 -14.78 21.48 8.95
C PRO A 79 -15.37 20.08 9.00
N ILE A 80 -14.72 19.18 9.72
CA ILE A 80 -15.23 17.81 9.92
C ILE A 80 -16.22 17.86 11.09
N THR A 81 -17.43 17.36 10.86
CA THR A 81 -18.50 17.29 11.86
C THR A 81 -19.01 15.87 12.02
N PHE A 82 -19.26 15.45 13.25
CA PHE A 82 -19.82 14.15 13.59
C PHE A 82 -20.46 14.18 14.97
N GLN A 83 -21.23 13.14 15.30
CA GLN A 83 -21.88 12.96 16.58
C GLN A 83 -21.28 11.77 17.33
N LEU A 84 -21.19 11.91 18.65
CA LEU A 84 -20.83 10.84 19.59
C LEU A 84 -21.94 10.68 20.62
N THR A 85 -22.48 9.48 20.77
CA THR A 85 -23.48 9.15 21.80
C THR A 85 -22.90 8.11 22.73
N ASP A 86 -22.88 8.39 24.04
CA ASP A 86 -22.48 7.42 25.06
C ASP A 86 -23.57 6.35 25.18
N ASN A 87 -23.21 5.08 25.01
CA ASN A 87 -24.14 3.96 25.16
C ASN A 87 -24.32 3.52 26.62
N GLY A 88 -23.50 4.03 27.55
CA GLY A 88 -23.53 3.74 28.97
C GLY A 88 -22.80 2.45 29.39
N ASP A 89 -22.02 1.86 28.49
CA ASP A 89 -21.26 0.62 28.67
C ASP A 89 -19.79 0.73 28.20
N ASP A 90 -19.20 1.92 28.33
CA ASP A 90 -17.85 2.28 27.84
C ASP A 90 -17.72 2.16 26.30
N THR A 91 -18.85 2.21 25.59
CA THR A 91 -18.91 2.30 24.14
C THR A 91 -19.64 3.56 23.67
N TRP A 92 -19.24 4.05 22.49
CA TRP A 92 -19.73 5.28 21.90
C TRP A 92 -20.24 5.04 20.49
N ALA A 93 -21.51 5.35 20.25
CA ALA A 93 -22.05 5.38 18.90
C ALA A 93 -21.51 6.63 18.16
N TYR A 94 -20.96 6.40 16.99
CA TYR A 94 -20.45 7.42 16.08
C TYR A 94 -21.38 7.56 14.88
N ALA A 95 -21.63 8.79 14.44
CA ALA A 95 -22.34 9.08 13.20
C ALA A 95 -21.79 10.34 12.52
N GLN A 96 -21.63 10.29 11.20
CA GLN A 96 -21.33 11.45 10.36
C GLN A 96 -22.17 11.40 9.08
N ASP A 97 -22.58 12.56 8.59
CA ASP A 97 -23.18 12.76 7.27
C ASP A 97 -22.90 14.20 6.85
N GLN A 98 -21.97 14.36 5.92
CA GLN A 98 -21.54 15.69 5.46
C GLN A 98 -20.93 15.63 4.06
N SER A 99 -20.93 16.75 3.35
CA SER A 99 -20.03 16.95 2.21
C SER A 99 -18.64 17.35 2.69
N PHE A 100 -17.59 17.03 1.95
CA PHE A 100 -16.23 17.45 2.25
C PHE A 100 -15.59 18.14 1.05
N ALA A 101 -14.87 19.22 1.28
CA ALA A 101 -14.09 19.89 0.24
C ALA A 101 -12.75 20.37 0.80
N LEU A 102 -11.72 20.30 -0.05
CA LEU A 102 -10.39 20.82 0.20
C LEU A 102 -9.96 21.58 -1.06
N THR A 103 -9.42 22.78 -0.89
CA THR A 103 -8.77 23.52 -1.97
C THR A 103 -7.42 24.01 -1.51
N VAL A 104 -6.38 23.82 -2.32
CA VAL A 104 -5.03 24.31 -2.08
C VAL A 104 -4.55 25.03 -3.33
N LYS A 105 -4.14 26.29 -3.17
CA LYS A 105 -3.62 27.14 -4.24
C LYS A 105 -2.27 27.68 -3.84
N ALA A 106 -1.21 27.13 -4.44
CA ALA A 106 0.15 27.63 -4.30
C ALA A 106 0.53 28.38 -5.60
N PRO A 107 0.67 29.72 -5.57
CA PRO A 107 0.90 30.52 -6.78
C PRO A 107 2.07 29.99 -7.64
N GLY A 108 1.79 29.70 -8.91
CA GLY A 108 2.77 29.20 -9.88
C GLY A 108 3.29 27.77 -9.62
N LYS A 109 2.68 27.04 -8.67
CA LYS A 109 3.11 25.68 -8.29
C LYS A 109 1.97 24.67 -8.33
N ALA A 110 0.82 24.98 -7.73
CA ALA A 110 -0.27 24.04 -7.60
C ALA A 110 -1.65 24.72 -7.51
N ASP A 111 -2.66 24.12 -8.14
CA ASP A 111 -4.08 24.35 -7.89
C ASP A 111 -4.76 22.98 -7.74
N ILE A 112 -5.09 22.64 -6.49
CA ILE A 112 -5.65 21.33 -6.12
C ILE A 112 -7.03 21.57 -5.53
N SER A 113 -8.01 20.82 -5.99
CA SER A 113 -9.33 20.74 -5.39
C SER A 113 -9.73 19.29 -5.21
N LEU A 114 -10.32 18.98 -4.07
CA LEU A 114 -10.95 17.71 -3.74
C LEU A 114 -12.36 18.04 -3.26
N ASN A 115 -13.35 17.34 -3.80
CA ASN A 115 -14.74 17.46 -3.42
C ASN A 115 -15.32 16.06 -3.22
N ILE A 116 -16.09 15.89 -2.17
CA ILE A 116 -16.87 14.69 -1.85
C ILE A 116 -18.30 15.18 -1.61
N ALA A 117 -19.24 14.74 -2.43
CA ALA A 117 -20.63 15.19 -2.31
C ALA A 117 -21.27 14.69 -1.02
N ASN A 118 -20.99 13.45 -0.65
CA ASN A 118 -21.47 12.85 0.60
C ASN A 118 -20.39 11.93 1.20
N LEU A 119 -20.13 12.14 2.48
CA LEU A 119 -19.36 11.28 3.37
C LEU A 119 -20.28 10.91 4.54
N GLU A 120 -20.81 9.70 4.50
CA GLU A 120 -21.67 9.13 5.54
C GLU A 120 -20.87 8.06 6.30
N GLY A 121 -21.03 7.98 7.61
CA GLY A 121 -20.39 6.94 8.38
C GLY A 121 -21.07 6.70 9.71
N THR A 122 -21.05 5.45 10.16
CA THR A 122 -21.56 5.04 11.47
C THR A 122 -20.62 4.03 12.10
N GLY A 123 -20.69 3.87 13.42
CA GLY A 123 -19.92 2.84 14.10
C GLY A 123 -20.11 2.84 15.60
N THR A 124 -19.48 1.89 16.26
CA THR A 124 -19.40 1.81 17.71
C THR A 124 -17.94 1.79 18.11
N PHE A 125 -17.48 2.86 18.73
CA PHE A 125 -16.15 2.92 19.35
C PHE A 125 -16.22 2.24 20.72
N ASP A 126 -15.29 1.35 21.01
CA ASP A 126 -15.19 0.60 22.26
C ASP A 126 -13.92 1.07 22.99
N GLU A 127 -14.06 1.65 24.19
CA GLU A 127 -12.93 2.18 24.95
C GLU A 127 -11.96 1.08 25.40
N ALA A 128 -12.45 -0.13 25.68
CA ALA A 128 -11.61 -1.25 26.11
C ALA A 128 -10.77 -1.80 24.95
N LEU A 129 -11.32 -1.79 23.73
CA LEU A 129 -10.55 -2.08 22.51
C LEU A 129 -9.70 -0.88 22.07
N GLN A 130 -10.08 0.33 22.47
CA GLN A 130 -9.62 1.59 21.90
C GLN A 130 -9.72 1.58 20.36
N SER A 131 -10.82 1.03 19.84
CA SER A 131 -11.04 0.88 18.41
C SER A 131 -12.54 0.81 18.12
N PHE A 132 -12.91 0.93 16.85
CA PHE A 132 -14.28 0.67 16.43
C PHE A 132 -14.56 -0.84 16.43
N SER A 133 -15.44 -1.30 17.32
CA SER A 133 -15.92 -2.70 17.31
C SER A 133 -16.73 -2.99 16.05
N THR A 134 -17.41 -1.97 15.53
CA THR A 134 -18.01 -1.94 14.19
C THR A 134 -17.84 -0.55 13.58
N SER A 135 -17.61 -0.47 12.26
CA SER A 135 -17.73 0.78 11.51
C SER A 135 -18.20 0.52 10.08
N SER A 136 -18.90 1.51 9.53
CA SER A 136 -19.36 1.55 8.15
C SER A 136 -19.16 2.98 7.63
N THR A 137 -18.68 3.15 6.41
CA THR A 137 -18.45 4.46 5.80
C THR A 137 -18.73 4.40 4.31
N THR A 138 -19.53 5.34 3.82
CA THR A 138 -19.85 5.53 2.41
C THR A 138 -19.32 6.89 1.94
N ILE A 139 -18.62 6.89 0.81
CA ILE A 139 -18.18 8.10 0.12
C ILE A 139 -18.87 8.11 -1.25
N THR A 140 -19.56 9.19 -1.58
CA THR A 140 -20.24 9.35 -2.87
C THR A 140 -19.73 10.57 -3.62
N ASP A 141 -19.55 10.41 -4.92
CA ASP A 141 -19.07 11.42 -5.86
C ASP A 141 -17.81 12.14 -5.38
N LEU A 142 -16.74 11.36 -5.18
CA LEU A 142 -15.41 11.92 -4.97
C LEU A 142 -14.89 12.44 -6.31
N GLN A 143 -14.48 13.70 -6.33
CA GLN A 143 -13.83 14.36 -7.47
C GLN A 143 -12.59 15.09 -7.00
N MET A 144 -11.47 14.88 -7.68
CA MET A 144 -10.25 15.60 -7.46
C MET A 144 -9.75 16.19 -8.78
N LYS A 145 -9.29 17.43 -8.73
CA LYS A 145 -8.57 18.08 -9.81
C LYS A 145 -7.26 18.62 -9.27
N GLU A 146 -6.17 18.33 -9.96
CA GLU A 146 -4.83 18.76 -9.60
C GLU A 146 -4.17 19.38 -10.83
N LEU A 147 -3.73 20.62 -10.69
CA LEU A 147 -2.90 21.31 -11.66
C LEU A 147 -1.56 21.60 -11.00
N VAL A 148 -0.50 20.90 -11.38
CA VAL A 148 0.84 21.09 -10.78
C VAL A 148 1.85 21.50 -11.83
N THR A 149 2.61 22.55 -11.51
CA THR A 149 3.71 23.06 -12.33
C THR A 149 5.04 22.68 -11.71
N ASP A 150 5.87 21.96 -12.46
CA ASP A 150 7.21 21.60 -12.03
C ASP A 150 8.19 22.81 -12.08
N PRO A 151 9.39 22.71 -11.48
CA PRO A 151 10.38 23.78 -11.54
C PRO A 151 10.87 24.13 -12.96
N ALA A 152 10.64 23.26 -13.95
CA ALA A 152 10.96 23.52 -15.36
C ALA A 152 9.84 24.28 -16.09
N GLY A 153 8.69 24.51 -15.43
CA GLY A 153 7.53 25.23 -15.98
C GLY A 153 6.51 24.34 -16.67
N THR A 154 6.65 23.01 -16.59
CA THR A 154 5.72 22.05 -17.18
C THR A 154 4.51 21.88 -16.27
N THR A 155 3.32 22.13 -16.79
CA THR A 155 2.06 21.97 -16.03
C THR A 155 1.38 20.66 -16.38
N THR A 156 1.12 19.83 -15.37
CA THR A 156 0.34 18.60 -15.48
C THR A 156 -1.06 18.84 -14.92
N ASP A 157 -2.10 18.48 -15.67
CA ASP A 157 -3.51 18.52 -15.23
C ASP A 157 -3.99 17.08 -15.05
N VAL A 158 -4.37 16.74 -13.82
CA VAL A 158 -4.91 15.44 -13.42
C VAL A 158 -6.34 15.64 -12.91
N GLN A 159 -7.26 14.86 -13.45
CA GLN A 159 -8.62 14.76 -12.95
C GLN A 159 -8.89 13.34 -12.51
N TYR A 160 -9.51 13.18 -11.35
CA TYR A 160 -9.77 11.90 -10.73
C TYR A 160 -11.20 11.88 -10.18
N SER A 161 -11.88 10.76 -10.33
CA SER A 161 -13.22 10.58 -9.79
C SER A 161 -13.49 9.15 -9.37
N VAL A 162 -14.31 9.01 -8.33
CA VAL A 162 -14.88 7.74 -7.86
C VAL A 162 -16.34 7.99 -7.56
N ALA A 163 -17.23 7.21 -8.17
CA ALA A 163 -18.68 7.38 -8.02
C ALA A 163 -19.13 7.00 -6.60
N SER A 164 -18.67 5.86 -6.09
CA SER A 164 -19.00 5.41 -4.74
C SER A 164 -17.88 4.56 -4.16
N THR A 165 -17.66 4.68 -2.85
CA THR A 165 -16.79 3.83 -2.04
C THR A 165 -17.53 3.42 -0.78
N GLN A 166 -17.41 2.16 -0.38
CA GLN A 166 -17.90 1.61 0.87
C GLN A 166 -16.75 0.96 1.63
N TYR A 167 -16.68 1.24 2.93
CA TYR A 167 -15.75 0.62 3.87
C TYR A 167 -16.55 0.09 5.05
N ASP A 168 -16.35 -1.17 5.41
CA ASP A 168 -16.92 -1.77 6.61
C ASP A 168 -15.82 -2.46 7.41
N SER A 169 -15.89 -2.38 8.73
CA SER A 169 -14.95 -3.09 9.60
C SER A 169 -15.58 -3.57 10.89
N THR A 170 -14.96 -4.60 11.45
CA THR A 170 -15.27 -5.09 12.80
C THR A 170 -13.98 -5.35 13.55
N ALA A 171 -14.02 -5.18 14.88
CA ALA A 171 -12.88 -5.44 15.75
C ALA A 171 -13.30 -6.15 17.03
N VAL A 172 -12.43 -7.03 17.53
CA VAL A 172 -12.60 -7.77 18.79
C VAL A 172 -11.27 -7.86 19.53
N ALA A 173 -11.32 -8.20 20.82
CA ALA A 173 -10.10 -8.49 21.58
C ALA A 173 -9.39 -9.73 20.99
N GLY A 174 -8.10 -9.59 20.70
CA GLY A 174 -7.29 -10.67 20.14
C GLY A 174 -6.97 -11.73 21.18
N ALA A 175 -6.97 -13.00 20.78
CA ALA A 175 -6.72 -14.14 21.69
C ALA A 175 -5.32 -14.09 22.36
N ASN A 176 -4.36 -13.44 21.70
CA ASN A 176 -2.98 -13.26 22.17
C ASN A 176 -2.70 -11.83 22.64
N GLY A 177 -3.75 -11.07 22.99
CA GLY A 177 -3.68 -9.64 23.29
C GLY A 177 -3.72 -8.76 22.04
N GLY A 178 -4.00 -7.47 22.25
CA GLY A 178 -4.28 -6.52 21.18
C GLY A 178 -5.70 -6.67 20.63
N VAL A 179 -5.92 -6.11 19.43
CA VAL A 179 -7.20 -6.07 18.73
C VAL A 179 -7.08 -6.81 17.40
N ASP A 180 -7.99 -7.75 17.17
CA ASP A 180 -8.14 -8.42 15.88
C ASP A 180 -9.23 -7.70 15.09
N SER A 181 -8.89 -7.20 13.90
CA SER A 181 -9.78 -6.43 13.04
C SER A 181 -9.92 -7.07 11.67
N THR A 182 -11.14 -7.03 11.13
CA THR A 182 -11.43 -7.36 9.73
C THR A 182 -12.01 -6.15 9.04
N MET A 183 -11.66 -5.95 7.77
CA MET A 183 -12.19 -4.87 6.94
C MET A 183 -12.59 -5.38 5.57
N THR A 184 -13.62 -4.77 5.00
CA THR A 184 -14.01 -4.91 3.59
C THR A 184 -14.06 -3.55 2.95
N TYR A 185 -13.61 -3.46 1.70
CA TYR A 185 -13.59 -2.26 0.90
C TYR A 185 -14.23 -2.55 -0.45
N SER A 186 -15.07 -1.64 -0.94
CA SER A 186 -15.51 -1.66 -2.34
C SER A 186 -15.62 -0.26 -2.91
N ALA A 187 -15.33 -0.09 -4.18
CA ALA A 187 -15.49 1.17 -4.90
C ALA A 187 -15.93 0.92 -6.34
N THR A 188 -16.62 1.90 -6.93
CA THR A 188 -17.12 1.82 -8.31
C THR A 188 -16.92 3.14 -9.06
N GLY A 189 -16.89 3.05 -10.38
CA GLY A 189 -16.84 4.21 -11.27
C GLY A 189 -15.53 5.00 -11.13
N PHE A 190 -14.41 4.29 -11.07
CA PHE A 190 -13.09 4.91 -11.07
C PHE A 190 -12.80 5.49 -12.46
N ALA A 191 -12.44 6.78 -12.50
CA ALA A 191 -11.89 7.39 -13.69
C ALA A 191 -10.81 8.42 -13.34
N GLU A 192 -9.69 8.34 -14.03
CA GLU A 192 -8.58 9.28 -13.94
C GLU A 192 -8.20 9.76 -15.34
N THR A 193 -7.81 11.02 -15.49
CA THR A 193 -7.35 11.59 -16.75
C THR A 193 -6.10 12.41 -16.50
N PHE A 194 -5.04 12.08 -17.24
CA PHE A 194 -3.78 12.82 -17.26
C PHE A 194 -3.70 13.63 -18.54
N THR A 195 -3.48 14.93 -18.41
CA THR A 195 -3.15 15.79 -19.55
C THR A 195 -1.68 16.15 -19.47
N ILE A 196 -0.91 15.60 -20.41
CA ILE A 196 0.51 15.88 -20.56
C ILE A 196 0.64 17.00 -21.61
N PRO A 197 1.27 18.14 -21.27
CA PRO A 197 1.42 19.25 -22.20
C PRO A 197 2.27 18.84 -23.40
N GLY A 198 1.89 19.32 -24.59
CA GLY A 198 2.68 19.15 -25.81
C GLY A 198 3.80 20.18 -25.90
N GLY A 199 4.80 19.92 -26.77
CA GLY A 199 5.78 20.92 -27.17
C GLY A 199 5.17 22.05 -28.02
N GLU A 200 5.98 23.04 -28.40
CA GLU A 200 5.51 24.18 -29.21
C GLU A 200 4.85 23.70 -30.52
N GLY A 201 3.56 24.02 -30.69
CA GLY A 201 2.75 23.60 -31.85
C GLY A 201 2.23 22.16 -31.81
N ILE A 202 2.49 21.39 -30.74
CA ILE A 202 2.02 20.02 -30.56
C ILE A 202 0.85 20.03 -29.56
N PRO A 203 -0.32 19.46 -29.88
CA PRO A 203 -1.44 19.39 -28.94
C PRO A 203 -1.08 18.53 -27.70
N PRO A 204 -1.69 18.81 -26.53
CA PRO A 204 -1.52 17.98 -25.34
C PRO A 204 -1.93 16.53 -25.59
N THR A 205 -1.23 15.61 -24.95
CA THR A 205 -1.60 14.19 -24.93
C THR A 205 -2.48 13.93 -23.72
N VAL A 206 -3.63 13.31 -23.95
CA VAL A 206 -4.56 12.92 -22.89
C VAL A 206 -4.53 11.40 -22.74
N ILE A 207 -4.35 10.94 -21.51
CA ILE A 207 -4.41 9.52 -21.15
C ILE A 207 -5.54 9.35 -20.12
N GLY A 208 -6.51 8.50 -20.45
CA GLY A 208 -7.59 8.15 -19.52
C GLY A 208 -7.33 6.80 -18.87
N VAL A 209 -7.64 6.65 -17.59
CA VAL A 209 -7.64 5.37 -16.88
C VAL A 209 -9.01 5.18 -16.27
N LYS A 210 -9.62 4.00 -16.47
CA LYS A 210 -10.92 3.64 -15.89
C LYS A 210 -10.85 2.27 -15.26
N ALA A 211 -11.64 2.07 -14.21
CA ALA A 211 -11.95 0.75 -13.67
C ALA A 211 -13.41 0.71 -13.25
N ASN A 212 -14.08 -0.43 -13.48
CA ASN A 212 -15.50 -0.59 -13.17
C ASN A 212 -15.71 -0.68 -11.66
N ASP A 213 -14.92 -1.55 -11.03
CA ASP A 213 -15.01 -1.90 -9.64
C ASP A 213 -13.63 -2.14 -9.05
N TYR A 214 -13.52 -1.89 -7.76
CA TYR A 214 -12.39 -2.28 -6.94
C TYR A 214 -12.95 -2.85 -5.64
N THR A 215 -12.49 -4.02 -5.23
CA THR A 215 -12.91 -4.68 -4.00
C THR A 215 -11.69 -5.14 -3.22
N GLY A 216 -11.81 -5.26 -1.91
CA GLY A 216 -10.74 -5.80 -1.10
C GLY A 216 -11.20 -6.20 0.29
N ASN A 217 -10.39 -7.03 0.93
CA ASN A 217 -10.58 -7.46 2.30
C ASN A 217 -9.24 -7.34 3.04
N GLY A 218 -9.29 -7.05 4.33
CA GLY A 218 -8.12 -7.00 5.18
C GLY A 218 -8.39 -7.65 6.52
N VAL A 219 -7.36 -8.26 7.09
CA VAL A 219 -7.35 -8.79 8.45
C VAL A 219 -6.07 -8.31 9.11
N VAL A 220 -6.19 -7.77 10.32
CA VAL A 220 -5.07 -7.40 11.17
C VAL A 220 -5.26 -8.12 12.50
N GLN A 221 -4.24 -8.82 12.96
CA GLN A 221 -4.27 -9.56 14.23
C GLN A 221 -3.37 -8.86 15.25
N GLY A 222 -3.85 -8.77 16.50
CA GLY A 222 -3.11 -8.22 17.63
C GLY A 222 -2.64 -6.78 17.45
N LEU A 223 -3.43 -5.95 16.76
CA LEU A 223 -3.19 -4.50 16.67
C LEU A 223 -3.13 -3.90 18.08
N ARG A 224 -2.26 -2.91 18.28
CA ARG A 224 -2.12 -2.18 19.56
C ARG A 224 -2.48 -0.70 19.39
N PRO A 225 -3.77 -0.35 19.38
CA PRO A 225 -4.19 1.05 19.20
C PRO A 225 -3.57 1.99 20.23
N ASP A 226 -3.46 1.57 21.50
CA ASP A 226 -2.81 2.31 22.58
C ASP A 226 -1.42 2.85 22.18
N ALA A 227 -0.60 2.01 21.57
CA ALA A 227 0.74 2.38 21.14
C ALA A 227 0.70 3.48 20.07
N VAL A 228 -0.22 3.36 19.11
CA VAL A 228 -0.42 4.34 18.05
C VAL A 228 -0.90 5.68 18.64
N TYR A 229 -1.87 5.65 19.56
CA TYR A 229 -2.38 6.86 20.19
C TYR A 229 -1.34 7.56 21.06
N LYS A 230 -0.53 6.82 21.81
CA LYS A 230 0.59 7.38 22.58
C LYS A 230 1.61 8.06 21.67
N LEU A 231 1.90 7.50 20.50
CA LEU A 231 2.79 8.14 19.50
C LEU A 231 2.19 9.44 18.97
N VAL A 232 0.90 9.45 18.60
CA VAL A 232 0.22 10.66 18.13
C VAL A 232 0.25 11.75 19.21
N ALA A 233 -0.18 11.41 20.43
CA ALA A 233 -0.17 12.35 21.55
C ALA A 233 1.24 12.89 21.85
N PHE A 234 2.27 12.05 21.73
CA PHE A 234 3.66 12.46 21.89
C PHE A 234 4.06 13.54 20.87
N PHE A 235 3.80 13.35 19.58
CA PHE A 235 4.18 14.32 18.55
C PHE A 235 3.34 15.60 18.59
N VAL A 236 2.06 15.50 18.98
CA VAL A 236 1.20 16.66 19.24
C VAL A 236 1.74 17.50 20.38
N ALA A 237 2.20 16.85 21.46
CA ALA A 237 2.80 17.54 22.61
C ALA A 237 4.22 18.06 22.34
N ASN A 238 4.93 17.50 21.34
CA ASN A 238 6.32 17.82 21.01
C ASN A 238 6.47 18.09 19.50
N PRO A 239 5.97 19.24 18.99
CA PRO A 239 5.90 19.48 17.54
C PRO A 239 7.26 19.79 16.89
N GLU A 240 8.26 20.19 17.67
CA GLU A 240 9.57 20.62 17.17
C GLU A 240 10.64 19.57 17.41
N ALA A 241 11.62 19.46 16.50
CA ALA A 241 12.72 18.50 16.59
C ALA A 241 13.47 18.58 17.93
N ALA A 242 13.70 19.79 18.45
CA ALA A 242 14.35 19.97 19.74
C ALA A 242 13.52 19.44 20.92
N ALA A 243 12.19 19.58 20.87
CA ALA A 243 11.28 19.05 21.90
C ALA A 243 11.24 17.51 21.85
N ILE A 244 11.17 16.94 20.65
CA ILE A 244 11.24 15.49 20.42
C ILE A 244 12.56 14.93 20.96
N ALA A 245 13.69 15.56 20.62
CA ALA A 245 15.01 15.12 21.06
C ALA A 245 15.17 15.22 22.59
N ALA A 246 14.63 16.26 23.22
CA ALA A 246 14.61 16.41 24.68
C ALA A 246 13.75 15.34 25.38
N LYS A 247 12.75 14.79 24.67
CA LYS A 247 11.83 13.75 25.15
C LYS A 247 12.07 12.38 24.52
N GLN A 248 13.25 12.16 23.94
CA GLN A 248 13.55 10.92 23.23
C GLN A 248 13.42 9.66 24.10
N GLY A 249 13.63 9.74 25.42
CA GLY A 249 13.43 8.61 26.34
C GLY A 249 11.98 8.15 26.43
N ASP A 250 11.04 9.11 26.50
CA ASP A 250 9.60 8.83 26.51
C ASP A 250 9.19 8.22 25.17
N LEU A 251 9.65 8.80 24.04
CA LEU A 251 9.40 8.27 22.70
C LEU A 251 9.89 6.83 22.54
N LYS A 252 11.14 6.56 22.95
CA LYS A 252 11.72 5.21 22.89
C LYS A 252 10.93 4.21 23.73
N THR A 253 10.42 4.64 24.90
CA THR A 253 9.58 3.80 25.76
C THR A 253 8.27 3.47 25.07
N ILE A 254 7.56 4.47 24.52
CA ILE A 254 6.31 4.28 23.78
C ILE A 254 6.52 3.29 22.63
N VAL A 255 7.57 3.48 21.82
CA VAL A 255 7.88 2.56 20.72
C VAL A 255 8.21 1.17 21.26
N THR A 256 9.08 1.03 22.26
CA THR A 256 9.52 -0.28 22.76
C THR A 256 8.37 -1.10 23.34
N GLU A 257 7.48 -0.47 24.12
CA GLU A 257 6.29 -1.12 24.71
C GLU A 257 5.23 -1.42 23.64
N GLY A 258 5.16 -0.59 22.61
CA GLY A 258 4.22 -0.74 21.50
C GLY A 258 4.54 -1.85 20.51
N LEU A 259 5.75 -2.44 20.55
CA LEU A 259 6.18 -3.43 19.56
C LEU A 259 5.81 -4.88 19.92
N PRO A 260 5.37 -5.69 18.93
CA PRO A 260 4.94 -5.26 17.60
C PRO A 260 3.62 -4.47 17.64
N ILE A 261 3.46 -3.48 16.74
CA ILE A 261 2.21 -2.69 16.64
C ILE A 261 1.03 -3.55 16.20
N PHE A 262 1.29 -4.61 15.41
CA PHE A 262 0.36 -5.67 15.05
C PHE A 262 1.13 -6.97 14.92
N ASN A 263 0.49 -8.12 15.13
CA ASN A 263 1.17 -9.42 15.02
C ASN A 263 1.26 -9.87 13.56
N HIS A 264 0.14 -9.81 12.84
CA HIS A 264 0.01 -10.32 11.49
C HIS A 264 -1.03 -9.53 10.69
N LEU A 265 -0.80 -9.41 9.39
CA LEU A 265 -1.66 -8.70 8.45
C LEU A 265 -1.82 -9.54 7.19
N THR A 266 -3.07 -9.68 6.73
CA THR A 266 -3.39 -10.18 5.40
C THR A 266 -4.30 -9.17 4.71
N ALA A 267 -4.06 -8.91 3.43
CA ALA A 267 -4.95 -8.09 2.61
C ALA A 267 -5.08 -8.70 1.22
N ASN A 268 -6.26 -8.60 0.63
CA ASN A 268 -6.48 -8.90 -0.78
C ASN A 268 -7.24 -7.74 -1.42
N ALA A 269 -6.93 -7.49 -2.68
CA ALA A 269 -7.61 -6.49 -3.50
C ALA A 269 -7.78 -7.02 -4.92
N ALA A 270 -8.88 -6.65 -5.56
CA ALA A 270 -9.18 -6.97 -6.94
C ALA A 270 -9.79 -5.75 -7.64
N MET A 271 -9.33 -5.46 -8.84
CA MET A 271 -9.83 -4.40 -9.70
C MET A 271 -10.39 -5.01 -10.98
N GLY A 272 -11.64 -4.71 -11.30
CA GLY A 272 -12.38 -5.21 -12.45
C GLY A 272 -12.44 -4.21 -13.60
N GLY A 273 -12.24 -4.70 -14.82
CA GLY A 273 -12.47 -3.94 -16.05
C GLY A 273 -11.60 -2.69 -16.17
N VAL A 274 -10.29 -2.85 -16.02
CA VAL A 274 -9.34 -1.75 -16.15
C VAL A 274 -9.17 -1.40 -17.62
N SER A 275 -9.23 -0.12 -17.96
CA SER A 275 -8.98 0.38 -19.32
C SER A 275 -8.09 1.61 -19.27
N VAL A 276 -7.02 1.60 -20.05
CA VAL A 276 -6.14 2.75 -20.29
C VAL A 276 -6.40 3.25 -21.71
N GLU A 277 -7.06 4.39 -21.81
CA GLU A 277 -7.35 5.09 -23.06
C GLU A 277 -6.11 5.91 -23.47
N THR A 278 -5.50 5.53 -24.60
CA THR A 278 -4.35 6.26 -25.17
C THR A 278 -4.69 6.76 -26.58
N PRO A 279 -3.92 7.72 -27.14
CA PRO A 279 -4.09 8.12 -28.54
C PRO A 279 -3.94 6.97 -29.56
N MET A 280 -3.26 5.88 -29.19
CA MET A 280 -3.10 4.68 -30.03
C MET A 280 -4.27 3.69 -29.91
N GLY A 281 -5.23 3.95 -29.04
CA GLY A 281 -6.34 3.06 -28.71
C GLY A 281 -6.28 2.56 -27.26
N PRO A 282 -7.34 1.84 -26.83
CA PRO A 282 -7.43 1.35 -25.46
C PRO A 282 -6.57 0.10 -25.24
N LEU A 283 -5.88 0.07 -24.10
CA LEU A 283 -5.37 -1.15 -23.48
C LEU A 283 -6.35 -1.55 -22.37
N SER A 284 -6.64 -2.84 -22.21
CA SER A 284 -7.58 -3.28 -21.18
C SER A 284 -7.09 -4.52 -20.43
N ILE A 285 -7.48 -4.63 -19.17
CA ILE A 285 -7.24 -5.78 -18.29
C ILE A 285 -8.59 -6.15 -17.69
N ALA A 286 -9.02 -7.40 -17.85
CA ALA A 286 -10.30 -7.85 -17.32
C ALA A 286 -10.31 -7.87 -15.78
N THR A 287 -9.23 -8.36 -15.17
CA THR A 287 -9.07 -8.35 -13.71
C THR A 287 -7.60 -8.25 -13.33
N ALA A 288 -7.30 -7.39 -12.35
CA ALA A 288 -6.03 -7.35 -11.64
C ALA A 288 -6.28 -7.66 -10.17
N LYS A 289 -5.48 -8.53 -9.54
CA LYS A 289 -5.56 -8.90 -8.14
C LYS A 289 -4.21 -8.77 -7.47
N VAL A 290 -4.24 -8.42 -6.19
CA VAL A 290 -3.08 -8.40 -5.31
C VAL A 290 -3.46 -9.03 -3.98
N ASP A 291 -2.62 -9.92 -3.47
CA ASP A 291 -2.69 -10.44 -2.12
C ASP A 291 -1.40 -10.07 -1.38
N VAL A 292 -1.51 -9.62 -0.14
CA VAL A 292 -0.39 -9.25 0.72
C VAL A 292 -0.53 -9.99 2.04
N GLU A 293 0.57 -10.51 2.56
CA GLU A 293 0.67 -11.11 3.87
C GLU A 293 1.97 -10.66 4.53
N ALA A 294 1.90 -10.21 5.78
CA ALA A 294 3.08 -9.75 6.50
C ALA A 294 2.94 -9.96 8.01
N ASN A 295 4.06 -10.25 8.66
CA ASN A 295 4.14 -10.13 10.12
C ASN A 295 4.49 -8.69 10.51
N GLY A 296 4.19 -8.34 11.76
CA GLY A 296 4.71 -7.10 12.35
C GLY A 296 6.21 -7.15 12.63
N ILE A 297 6.68 -6.23 13.47
CA ILE A 297 8.07 -6.18 13.93
C ILE A 297 8.31 -7.32 14.94
N VAL A 298 8.66 -8.49 14.42
CA VAL A 298 8.88 -9.73 15.20
C VAL A 298 10.20 -10.41 14.80
N GLU A 299 10.60 -11.42 15.57
CA GLU A 299 11.86 -12.16 15.34
C GLU A 299 11.86 -12.96 14.04
N THR A 300 10.71 -13.52 13.66
CA THR A 300 10.55 -14.32 12.42
C THR A 300 9.77 -13.50 11.39
N GLY A 301 10.51 -12.74 10.60
CA GLY A 301 9.98 -11.92 9.52
C GLY A 301 9.35 -12.76 8.41
N LEU A 302 8.19 -12.28 7.94
CA LEU A 302 7.47 -12.81 6.79
C LEU A 302 6.90 -11.61 6.02
N VAL A 303 7.12 -11.61 4.71
CA VAL A 303 6.41 -10.76 3.75
C VAL A 303 6.10 -11.62 2.55
N ARG A 304 4.86 -11.65 2.09
CA ARG A 304 4.43 -12.30 0.86
C ARG A 304 3.56 -11.35 0.06
N GLU A 305 3.75 -11.36 -1.24
CA GLU A 305 2.96 -10.62 -2.21
C GLU A 305 2.63 -11.54 -3.39
N ALA A 306 1.35 -11.61 -3.75
CA ALA A 306 0.88 -12.28 -4.94
C ALA A 306 0.15 -11.30 -5.85
N ILE A 307 0.36 -11.41 -7.15
CA ILE A 307 -0.21 -10.57 -8.19
C ILE A 307 -0.81 -11.49 -9.24
N ALA A 308 -2.05 -11.22 -9.64
CA ALA A 308 -2.68 -11.90 -10.78
C ALA A 308 -3.30 -10.88 -11.74
N ILE A 309 -2.91 -10.94 -13.00
CA ILE A 309 -3.47 -10.15 -14.09
C ILE A 309 -4.11 -11.13 -15.07
N SER A 310 -5.31 -10.80 -15.55
CA SER A 310 -6.03 -11.64 -16.51
C SER A 310 -6.73 -10.82 -17.58
N GLY A 311 -6.82 -11.40 -18.77
CA GLY A 311 -7.49 -10.81 -19.92
C GLY A 311 -6.85 -9.50 -20.40
N LEU A 312 -5.52 -9.41 -20.43
CA LEU A 312 -4.83 -8.29 -21.10
C LEU A 312 -5.19 -8.26 -22.58
N THR A 313 -5.62 -7.10 -23.07
CA THR A 313 -5.87 -6.84 -24.49
C THR A 313 -5.13 -5.58 -24.92
N LEU A 314 -4.43 -5.66 -26.05
CA LEU A 314 -3.69 -4.54 -26.63
C LEU A 314 -4.47 -3.91 -27.80
N PRO A 315 -4.30 -2.59 -28.05
CA PRO A 315 -4.88 -1.97 -29.22
C PRO A 315 -4.26 -2.52 -30.52
N PRO A 316 -5.05 -2.58 -31.63
CA PRO A 316 -4.54 -3.02 -32.93
C PRO A 316 -3.30 -2.23 -33.38
N GLY A 317 -2.30 -2.94 -33.91
CA GLY A 317 -1.08 -2.32 -34.45
C GLY A 317 -0.01 -1.96 -33.41
N LEU A 318 -0.27 -2.13 -32.11
CA LEU A 318 0.76 -1.92 -31.07
C LEU A 318 1.87 -2.98 -31.13
N VAL A 319 1.49 -4.22 -31.43
CA VAL A 319 2.42 -5.33 -31.67
C VAL A 319 2.38 -5.73 -33.15
N PRO A 320 3.51 -6.10 -33.75
CA PRO A 320 3.53 -6.66 -35.10
C PRO A 320 2.59 -7.86 -35.20
N GLU A 321 1.90 -8.02 -36.34
CA GLU A 321 0.88 -9.05 -36.54
C GLU A 321 1.41 -10.47 -36.24
N TRP A 322 2.66 -10.75 -36.65
CA TRP A 322 3.32 -12.03 -36.40
C TRP A 322 3.54 -12.35 -34.92
N ALA A 323 3.60 -11.35 -34.04
CA ALA A 323 3.92 -11.53 -32.62
C ALA A 323 2.67 -11.51 -31.70
N THR A 324 1.48 -11.28 -32.26
CA THR A 324 0.24 -11.12 -31.49
C THR A 324 -0.06 -12.31 -30.57
N THR A 325 0.21 -13.53 -31.02
CA THR A 325 -0.01 -14.77 -30.27
C THR A 325 1.04 -15.06 -29.19
N LEU A 326 2.13 -14.28 -29.16
CA LEU A 326 3.18 -14.35 -28.14
C LEU A 326 2.93 -13.39 -26.96
N VAL A 327 1.95 -12.49 -27.09
CA VAL A 327 1.58 -11.54 -26.05
C VAL A 327 0.79 -12.27 -24.95
N PRO A 328 1.26 -12.23 -23.69
CA PRO A 328 0.50 -12.82 -22.59
C PRO A 328 -0.84 -12.13 -22.37
N SER A 329 -1.89 -12.91 -22.15
CA SER A 329 -3.18 -12.42 -21.64
C SER A 329 -3.26 -12.50 -20.12
N ASP A 330 -2.54 -13.45 -19.51
CA ASP A 330 -2.65 -13.76 -18.08
C ASP A 330 -1.27 -13.96 -17.44
N VAL A 331 -1.10 -13.45 -16.23
CA VAL A 331 0.12 -13.57 -15.43
C VAL A 331 -0.26 -13.78 -13.97
N THR A 332 0.33 -14.76 -13.30
CA THR A 332 0.21 -14.99 -11.86
C THR A 332 1.59 -15.13 -11.24
N LEU A 333 1.96 -14.23 -10.34
CA LEU A 333 3.22 -14.22 -9.61
C LEU A 333 2.91 -14.25 -8.11
N ASP A 334 3.62 -15.06 -7.33
CA ASP A 334 3.48 -15.13 -5.88
C ASP A 334 4.86 -15.37 -5.29
N PHE A 335 5.33 -14.40 -4.51
CA PHE A 335 6.64 -14.48 -3.87
C PHE A 335 6.56 -14.16 -2.38
N GLY A 336 7.43 -14.82 -1.62
CA GLY A 336 7.56 -14.63 -0.18
C GLY A 336 9.02 -14.43 0.21
N LEU A 337 9.26 -13.54 1.15
CA LEU A 337 10.52 -13.34 1.85
C LEU A 337 10.39 -13.84 3.28
N SER A 338 11.40 -14.55 3.76
CA SER A 338 11.47 -15.03 5.14
C SER A 338 12.92 -15.09 5.65
N ARG A 339 13.10 -15.54 6.89
CA ARG A 339 14.43 -15.74 7.53
C ARG A 339 15.19 -14.45 7.83
N PHE A 340 14.46 -13.36 8.05
CA PHE A 340 15.00 -12.10 8.58
C PHE A 340 14.32 -11.76 9.90
N ASN A 341 14.96 -10.91 10.71
CA ASN A 341 14.47 -10.49 12.03
C ASN A 341 14.19 -8.98 12.02
N LEU A 342 12.95 -8.56 12.27
CA LEU A 342 12.59 -7.15 12.32
C LEU A 342 12.71 -6.56 13.74
N ASP A 343 12.54 -7.37 14.79
CA ASP A 343 12.56 -6.93 16.19
C ASP A 343 13.97 -6.52 16.66
N ALA A 344 14.97 -7.37 16.44
CA ALA A 344 16.34 -7.15 16.90
C ALA A 344 16.97 -5.83 16.41
N PRO A 345 16.92 -5.48 15.09
CA PRO A 345 17.47 -4.20 14.63
C PRO A 345 16.71 -3.00 15.22
N VAL A 346 15.39 -3.09 15.38
CA VAL A 346 14.61 -1.99 15.97
C VAL A 346 14.97 -1.79 17.44
N ARG A 347 15.09 -2.86 18.23
CA ARG A 347 15.52 -2.77 19.64
C ARG A 347 16.93 -2.21 19.76
N LEU A 348 17.86 -2.65 18.92
CA LEU A 348 19.22 -2.13 18.89
C LEU A 348 19.25 -0.63 18.54
N PHE A 349 18.48 -0.22 17.53
CA PHE A 349 18.36 1.18 17.16
C PHE A 349 17.81 2.02 18.32
N LEU A 350 16.72 1.60 18.95
CA LEU A 350 16.12 2.32 20.08
C LEU A 350 17.08 2.45 21.26
N GLN A 351 17.90 1.42 21.52
CA GLN A 351 18.93 1.46 22.55
C GLN A 351 20.04 2.48 22.22
N ALA A 352 20.52 2.48 20.97
CA ALA A 352 21.71 3.23 20.57
C ALA A 352 21.44 4.67 20.09
N ALA A 353 20.26 4.94 19.54
CA ALA A 353 19.97 6.21 18.89
C ALA A 353 20.06 7.39 19.86
N ASP A 354 20.63 8.51 19.41
CA ASP A 354 20.64 9.77 20.13
C ASP A 354 20.09 10.85 19.20
N LEU A 355 18.83 11.24 19.43
CA LEU A 355 18.13 12.21 18.57
C LEU A 355 18.72 13.64 18.65
N THR A 356 19.72 13.87 19.50
CA THR A 356 20.46 15.13 19.54
C THR A 356 21.65 15.16 18.56
N LYS A 357 21.93 14.04 17.87
CA LYS A 357 23.04 13.88 16.93
C LYS A 357 22.54 13.62 15.52
N GLU A 358 23.37 13.97 14.55
CA GLU A 358 23.15 13.70 13.13
C GLU A 358 24.42 13.06 12.54
N PRO A 359 24.39 11.77 12.14
CA PRO A 359 23.26 10.84 12.27
C PRO A 359 22.97 10.41 13.73
N PRO A 360 21.74 9.97 14.06
CA PRO A 360 21.38 9.54 15.42
C PRO A 360 22.12 8.30 15.92
N VAL A 361 22.65 7.48 15.01
CA VAL A 361 23.48 6.31 15.31
C VAL A 361 24.78 6.40 14.53
N GLY A 362 25.87 5.85 15.07
CA GLY A 362 27.17 5.82 14.37
C GLY A 362 27.29 4.66 13.37
N PRO A 363 28.29 4.69 12.46
CA PRO A 363 28.49 3.66 11.44
C PRO A 363 28.68 2.23 11.98
N GLU A 364 29.22 2.10 13.20
CA GLU A 364 29.35 0.80 13.86
C GLU A 364 27.99 0.18 14.19
N VAL A 365 27.06 0.99 14.70
CA VAL A 365 25.69 0.55 15.00
C VAL A 365 24.96 0.22 13.69
N GLU A 366 25.17 0.97 12.61
CA GLU A 366 24.58 0.66 11.29
C GLU A 366 24.96 -0.75 10.80
N GLN A 367 26.22 -1.15 10.98
CA GLN A 367 26.66 -2.51 10.64
C GLN A 367 26.01 -3.56 11.54
N GLN A 368 25.86 -3.27 12.84
CA GLN A 368 25.17 -4.16 13.78
C GLN A 368 23.68 -4.28 13.46
N LEU A 369 23.02 -3.23 12.98
CA LEU A 369 21.62 -3.27 12.53
C LEU A 369 21.44 -4.23 11.35
N LEU A 370 22.34 -4.19 10.37
CA LEU A 370 22.29 -5.13 9.24
C LEU A 370 22.52 -6.58 9.69
N ALA A 371 23.46 -6.80 10.61
CA ALA A 371 23.70 -8.13 11.19
C ALA A 371 22.53 -8.63 12.03
N ALA A 372 21.84 -7.74 12.75
CA ALA A 372 20.65 -8.05 13.53
C ALA A 372 19.44 -8.37 12.64
N LEU A 373 19.31 -7.67 11.50
CA LEU A 373 18.27 -7.93 10.50
C LEU A 373 18.43 -9.31 9.85
N LEU A 374 19.68 -9.69 9.55
CA LEU A 374 20.03 -10.94 8.89
C LEU A 374 20.89 -11.80 9.83
N PRO A 375 20.31 -12.40 10.89
CA PRO A 375 21.08 -13.13 11.90
C PRO A 375 21.85 -14.32 11.30
N GLU A 376 21.31 -14.92 10.24
CA GLU A 376 21.95 -16.02 9.50
C GLU A 376 22.70 -15.54 8.24
N GLY A 377 22.77 -14.21 8.04
CA GLY A 377 23.45 -13.59 6.91
C GLY A 377 22.74 -13.71 5.56
N VAL A 378 21.52 -14.29 5.53
CA VAL A 378 20.73 -14.53 4.32
C VAL A 378 19.23 -14.29 4.54
N VAL A 379 18.52 -14.03 3.45
CA VAL A 379 17.06 -14.01 3.31
C VAL A 379 16.67 -15.13 2.35
N ASP A 380 15.55 -15.79 2.61
CA ASP A 380 14.98 -16.77 1.68
C ASP A 380 13.86 -16.12 0.86
N LEU A 381 13.98 -16.16 -0.47
CA LEU A 381 12.95 -15.87 -1.45
C LEU A 381 12.30 -17.17 -1.90
N THR A 382 11.00 -17.28 -1.67
CA THR A 382 10.14 -18.32 -2.23
C THR A 382 9.36 -17.73 -3.40
N ILE A 383 9.28 -18.47 -4.50
CA ILE A 383 8.40 -18.21 -5.64
C ILE A 383 7.42 -19.37 -5.68
N ALA A 384 6.20 -19.13 -5.22
CA ALA A 384 5.14 -20.13 -5.31
C ALA A 384 4.78 -20.39 -6.80
N PRO A 385 4.10 -21.50 -7.12
CA PRO A 385 3.75 -21.81 -8.50
C PRO A 385 3.00 -20.66 -9.19
N GLY A 386 3.63 -20.07 -10.19
CA GLY A 386 3.11 -18.98 -11.01
C GLY A 386 3.10 -19.34 -12.49
N THR A 387 2.39 -18.54 -13.28
CA THR A 387 2.21 -18.77 -14.72
C THR A 387 2.19 -17.48 -15.52
N THR A 388 2.60 -17.56 -16.78
CA THR A 388 2.39 -16.54 -17.81
C THR A 388 1.80 -17.24 -19.02
N THR A 389 0.60 -16.85 -19.44
CA THR A 389 -0.13 -17.50 -20.52
C THR A 389 -0.35 -16.55 -21.68
N ALA A 390 0.01 -17.00 -22.88
CA ALA A 390 -0.27 -16.39 -24.18
C ALA A 390 -0.98 -17.43 -25.08
N PRO A 391 -1.58 -17.02 -26.21
CA PRO A 391 -2.20 -17.98 -27.14
C PRO A 391 -1.29 -19.13 -27.59
N ASP A 392 0.01 -18.86 -27.78
CA ASP A 392 0.97 -19.85 -28.24
C ASP A 392 1.63 -20.67 -27.12
N TYR A 393 1.65 -20.18 -25.87
CA TYR A 393 2.40 -20.83 -24.80
C TYR A 393 1.86 -20.58 -23.40
N THR A 394 2.18 -21.50 -22.49
CA THR A 394 2.10 -21.26 -21.05
C THR A 394 3.47 -21.53 -20.44
N LEU A 395 4.03 -20.50 -19.81
CA LEU A 395 5.25 -20.55 -19.01
C LEU A 395 4.86 -20.72 -17.54
N GLY A 396 5.34 -21.76 -16.86
CA GLY A 396 5.18 -21.95 -15.42
C GLY A 396 6.50 -21.79 -14.69
N TYR A 397 6.48 -21.24 -13.48
CA TYR A 397 7.67 -21.03 -12.67
C TYR A 397 7.41 -21.25 -11.18
N THR A 398 8.42 -21.76 -10.47
CA THR A 398 8.45 -21.89 -9.01
C THR A 398 9.90 -21.97 -8.54
N GLY A 399 10.20 -21.63 -7.29
CA GLY A 399 11.55 -21.78 -6.76
C GLY A 399 11.72 -21.34 -5.33
N THR A 400 12.89 -21.62 -4.79
CA THR A 400 13.37 -21.17 -3.48
C THR A 400 14.84 -20.82 -3.62
N LEU A 401 15.18 -19.58 -3.28
CA LEU A 401 16.52 -19.01 -3.41
C LEU A 401 16.90 -18.30 -2.10
N SER A 402 18.13 -18.45 -1.64
CA SER A 402 18.68 -17.71 -0.51
C SER A 402 19.74 -16.71 -0.99
N PHE A 403 19.73 -15.50 -0.46
CA PHE A 403 20.74 -14.49 -0.77
C PHE A 403 21.00 -13.56 0.41
N GLY A 404 22.17 -12.94 0.46
CA GLY A 404 22.55 -11.98 1.48
C GLY A 404 23.80 -11.19 1.12
N PRO A 405 24.29 -10.30 2.00
CA PRO A 405 25.40 -9.40 1.70
C PRO A 405 26.71 -10.11 1.30
N GLN A 406 26.89 -11.36 1.73
CA GLN A 406 28.09 -12.15 1.46
C GLN A 406 27.94 -13.11 0.26
N THR A 407 26.75 -13.21 -0.33
CA THR A 407 26.51 -14.05 -1.51
C THR A 407 26.70 -13.25 -2.79
N THR A 408 27.50 -13.76 -3.73
CA THR A 408 27.70 -13.12 -5.05
C THR A 408 26.59 -13.46 -6.04
N VAL A 409 25.92 -14.61 -5.86
CA VAL A 409 24.71 -15.04 -6.57
C VAL A 409 23.74 -15.67 -5.58
N PRO A 410 22.41 -15.57 -5.80
CA PRO A 410 21.44 -16.33 -5.01
C PRO A 410 21.73 -17.83 -5.11
N VAL A 411 21.56 -18.58 -4.01
CA VAL A 411 21.78 -20.03 -3.94
C VAL A 411 20.44 -20.72 -3.76
N GLY A 412 20.11 -21.70 -4.59
CA GLY A 412 18.87 -22.45 -4.43
C GLY A 412 18.42 -23.12 -5.72
N LYS A 413 17.12 -23.40 -5.79
CA LYS A 413 16.52 -24.15 -6.88
C LYS A 413 15.31 -23.43 -7.44
N ALA A 414 15.15 -23.46 -8.75
CA ALA A 414 13.95 -23.04 -9.42
C ALA A 414 13.57 -24.05 -10.48
N THR A 415 12.30 -24.09 -10.84
CA THR A 415 11.80 -24.88 -11.97
C THR A 415 11.07 -23.94 -12.91
N VAL A 416 11.45 -24.00 -14.18
CA VAL A 416 10.76 -23.34 -15.28
C VAL A 416 10.15 -24.42 -16.16
N SER A 417 8.90 -24.25 -16.55
CA SER A 417 8.20 -25.13 -17.47
C SER A 417 7.60 -24.33 -18.62
N LEU A 418 7.56 -24.89 -19.82
CA LEU A 418 6.94 -24.26 -20.99
C LEU A 418 6.15 -25.28 -21.79
N THR A 419 4.88 -24.97 -22.05
CA THR A 419 4.06 -25.69 -23.04
C THR A 419 3.90 -24.84 -24.30
N GLY A 420 3.72 -25.48 -25.46
CA GLY A 420 3.51 -24.77 -26.74
C GLY A 420 4.78 -24.29 -27.46
N MET A 421 5.96 -24.82 -27.11
CA MET A 421 7.23 -24.46 -27.76
C MET A 421 7.21 -24.68 -29.29
N ASP A 422 6.45 -25.66 -29.77
CA ASP A 422 6.22 -25.91 -31.20
C ASP A 422 5.52 -24.73 -31.88
N LYS A 423 4.47 -24.18 -31.27
CA LYS A 423 3.78 -22.98 -31.75
C LYS A 423 4.69 -21.77 -31.71
N VAL A 424 5.39 -21.54 -30.58
CA VAL A 424 6.36 -20.44 -30.46
C VAL A 424 7.41 -20.51 -31.56
N THR A 425 7.95 -21.71 -31.82
CA THR A 425 8.94 -21.93 -32.87
C THR A 425 8.35 -21.62 -34.26
N ALA A 426 7.14 -22.08 -34.55
CA ALA A 426 6.47 -21.78 -35.81
C ALA A 426 6.23 -20.27 -36.00
N THR A 427 5.81 -19.58 -34.93
CA THR A 427 5.59 -18.13 -34.92
C THR A 427 6.88 -17.35 -35.16
N VAL A 428 7.99 -17.73 -34.50
CA VAL A 428 9.31 -17.11 -34.75
C VAL A 428 9.85 -17.42 -36.14
N GLN A 429 9.58 -18.61 -36.68
CA GLN A 429 9.97 -18.96 -38.05
C GLN A 429 9.23 -18.12 -39.11
N ALA A 430 7.99 -17.73 -38.82
CA ALA A 430 7.18 -16.86 -39.67
C ALA A 430 7.49 -15.36 -39.50
N ALA A 431 8.30 -14.99 -38.50
CA ALA A 431 8.73 -13.61 -38.27
C ALA A 431 9.67 -13.12 -39.40
N PRO A 432 9.95 -11.80 -39.48
CA PRO A 432 10.92 -11.25 -40.42
C PRO A 432 12.27 -11.99 -40.36
N PRO A 433 13.01 -12.13 -41.48
CA PRO A 433 14.22 -12.95 -41.55
C PRO A 433 15.25 -12.64 -40.46
N GLU A 434 15.42 -11.37 -40.10
CA GLU A 434 16.35 -10.91 -39.07
C GLU A 434 15.98 -11.46 -37.70
N ILE A 435 14.68 -11.47 -37.37
CA ILE A 435 14.16 -11.99 -36.09
C ILE A 435 14.29 -13.50 -36.05
N ASN A 436 13.88 -14.20 -37.12
CA ASN A 436 14.00 -15.65 -37.20
C ASN A 436 15.46 -16.09 -37.05
N GLN A 437 16.38 -15.48 -37.78
CA GLN A 437 17.82 -15.79 -37.71
C GLN A 437 18.42 -15.52 -36.33
N GLN A 438 17.90 -14.52 -35.61
CA GLN A 438 18.34 -14.18 -34.26
C GLN A 438 17.83 -15.17 -33.20
N PHE A 439 16.54 -15.56 -33.26
CA PHE A 439 15.90 -16.29 -32.16
C PHE A 439 15.76 -17.80 -32.39
N ALA A 440 15.67 -18.28 -33.64
CA ALA A 440 15.49 -19.72 -33.91
C ALA A 440 16.64 -20.59 -33.35
N PRO A 441 17.93 -20.20 -33.46
CA PRO A 441 19.02 -20.97 -32.84
C PRO A 441 18.89 -21.04 -31.31
N PHE A 442 18.44 -19.96 -30.67
CA PHE A 442 18.24 -19.90 -29.23
C PHE A 442 17.10 -20.81 -28.78
N LEU A 443 15.96 -20.82 -29.48
CA LEU A 443 14.84 -21.72 -29.18
C LEU A 443 15.23 -23.19 -29.33
N ALA A 444 16.00 -23.52 -30.36
CA ALA A 444 16.52 -24.87 -30.57
C ALA A 444 17.45 -25.30 -29.42
N MET A 445 18.36 -24.42 -28.99
CA MET A 445 19.24 -24.66 -27.85
C MET A 445 18.45 -24.84 -26.55
N ALA A 446 17.52 -23.94 -26.25
CA ALA A 446 16.66 -24.01 -25.06
C ALA A 446 15.89 -25.34 -25.02
N THR A 447 15.30 -25.74 -26.14
CA THR A 447 14.59 -27.02 -26.30
C THR A 447 15.53 -28.21 -26.06
N GLY A 448 16.75 -28.16 -26.60
CA GLY A 448 17.75 -29.22 -26.41
C GLY A 448 18.23 -29.37 -24.96
N MET A 449 18.18 -28.30 -24.16
CA MET A 449 18.54 -28.33 -22.73
C MET A 449 17.40 -28.79 -21.82
N ALA A 450 16.16 -28.84 -22.30
CA ALA A 450 15.00 -29.19 -21.51
C ALA A 450 14.85 -30.70 -21.28
N LYS A 451 14.24 -31.07 -20.16
CA LYS A 451 13.68 -32.41 -19.96
C LYS A 451 12.23 -32.44 -20.46
N PRO A 452 11.74 -33.57 -21.00
CA PRO A 452 10.32 -33.73 -21.28
C PRO A 452 9.52 -33.78 -19.97
N GLY A 453 8.40 -33.06 -19.94
CA GLY A 453 7.40 -33.07 -18.88
C GLY A 453 6.06 -33.62 -19.35
N ASP A 454 5.09 -33.65 -18.44
CA ASP A 454 3.73 -34.09 -18.75
C ASP A 454 3.08 -33.18 -19.79
N GLY A 455 2.20 -33.75 -20.62
CA GLY A 455 1.45 -33.00 -21.64
C GLY A 455 2.30 -32.34 -22.73
N GLY A 456 3.56 -32.77 -22.91
CA GLY A 456 4.48 -32.17 -23.89
C GLY A 456 5.17 -30.90 -23.39
N ALA A 457 5.14 -30.64 -22.09
CA ALA A 457 5.89 -29.54 -21.49
C ALA A 457 7.40 -29.76 -21.62
N LEU A 458 8.14 -28.66 -21.73
CA LEU A 458 9.59 -28.61 -21.57
C LEU A 458 9.90 -28.13 -20.16
N ILE A 459 10.81 -28.80 -19.46
CA ILE A 459 11.17 -28.49 -18.06
C ILE A 459 12.66 -28.17 -17.96
N TRP A 460 12.96 -27.07 -17.28
CA TRP A 460 14.31 -26.68 -16.86
C TRP A 460 14.34 -26.58 -15.33
N GLU A 461 15.02 -27.54 -14.69
CA GLU A 461 15.38 -27.45 -13.29
C GLU A 461 16.66 -26.63 -13.18
N LEU A 462 16.56 -25.45 -12.58
CA LEU A 462 17.67 -24.53 -12.37
C LEU A 462 18.19 -24.72 -10.94
N GLU A 463 19.51 -24.83 -10.80
CA GLU A 463 20.16 -24.83 -9.49
C GLU A 463 21.35 -23.87 -9.51
N THR A 464 21.37 -22.94 -8.55
CA THR A 464 22.53 -22.07 -8.32
C THR A 464 23.22 -22.52 -7.04
N THR A 465 24.54 -22.74 -7.14
CA THR A 465 25.33 -23.29 -6.04
C THR A 465 26.11 -22.22 -5.31
N ALA A 466 26.51 -22.50 -4.07
CA ALA A 466 27.36 -21.59 -3.28
C ALA A 466 28.73 -21.29 -3.94
N ALA A 467 29.19 -22.16 -4.85
CA ALA A 467 30.41 -21.94 -5.63
C ALA A 467 30.22 -20.97 -6.82
N GLY A 468 29.01 -20.43 -7.02
CA GLY A 468 28.68 -19.56 -8.15
C GLY A 468 28.34 -20.30 -9.44
N GLY A 469 28.29 -21.63 -9.42
CA GLY A 469 27.91 -22.45 -10.57
C GLY A 469 26.39 -22.47 -10.79
N MET A 470 25.98 -22.43 -12.05
CA MET A 470 24.59 -22.61 -12.49
C MET A 470 24.46 -23.96 -13.18
N LEU A 471 23.55 -24.79 -12.67
CA LEU A 471 23.20 -26.06 -13.26
C LEU A 471 21.82 -25.95 -13.89
N ILE A 472 21.69 -26.51 -15.10
CA ILE A 472 20.40 -26.75 -15.73
C ILE A 472 20.23 -28.25 -15.87
N ASN A 473 19.16 -28.79 -15.29
CA ASN A 473 18.85 -30.21 -15.36
C ASN A 473 19.99 -31.11 -14.85
N GLY A 474 20.79 -30.60 -13.89
CA GLY A 474 21.97 -31.25 -13.33
C GLY A 474 23.25 -31.10 -14.15
N THR A 475 23.20 -30.41 -15.29
CA THR A 475 24.38 -30.11 -16.13
C THR A 475 24.95 -28.75 -15.77
N ASP A 476 26.22 -28.70 -15.40
CA ASP A 476 26.94 -27.46 -15.10
C ASP A 476 27.25 -26.69 -16.40
N LEU A 477 26.78 -25.45 -16.47
CA LEU A 477 26.98 -24.57 -17.62
C LEU A 477 28.13 -23.57 -17.44
N SER A 478 28.78 -23.54 -16.27
CA SER A 478 29.90 -22.64 -16.00
C SER A 478 31.10 -22.85 -16.94
N GLY A 479 31.20 -24.03 -17.56
CA GLY A 479 32.21 -24.37 -18.58
C GLY A 479 31.85 -24.01 -20.03
N MET A 480 30.63 -23.54 -20.33
CA MET A 480 30.22 -23.18 -21.71
C MET A 480 30.50 -21.71 -22.06
N ALA A 481 30.97 -20.90 -21.10
CA ALA A 481 31.26 -19.47 -21.27
C ALA A 481 32.75 -19.17 -21.58
N GLN A 482 33.54 -20.15 -22.03
CA GLN A 482 34.92 -19.94 -22.50
C GLN A 482 35.03 -19.96 -24.02
#